data_AF-A0A0A0BVL8-F1
#
_entry.id   AF-A0A0A0BVL8-F1
#
_cell.length_a   1.000
_cell.length_b   1.000
_cell.length_c   1.000
_cell.angle_alpha   90.00
_cell.angle_beta   90.00
_cell.angle_gamma   90.00
#
_symmetry.space_group_name_H-M   'P 1'
#
loop_
_entity.id
_entity.type
_entity.pdbx_description
1 polymer ?
#
loop_
_entity_poly.entity_id
_entity_poly.type
_entity_poly.pdbx_seq_one_letter_code
_entity_poly.pdbx_strand_id
1 'polypeptide(L)'
;GRSAVPPTTACAGDSVVVLRSDPPAPRHGEALEGTLQAARRTHERWLASGLAASAVDLGPGVGVVARRHLESRSVEHVPLLVRDRGSAPLRWAVKIGTQVASERESWGDWHYALALREQLELLGHQVTIDTRTSWYRPTAHLDDVVLVLQGRGRYRPSPDQVSMLWLISHPAEAPATAVGDYDVVLSASTAWCEQVAPFARTAPELMLQCTDPDRFHPGAPDPACAHEVLMVGNARGPRPAVAAALEAGLVPDVYGQRWEGLLPDGAWKGAYLPNEQLAAHYRSSGVVLNDHWDEMRHWGIVSNRLFDLVACGARVISDDIPQIKETFEDVVLTFTTAQDIPTLVRAHRDETPEDVERRMALSQTVRREHSFAARAKTLSDRATAHLAARVGHR
;
A
#
# COMPACT_ATOMS: atom_id res chain seq x y z
N GLY A 1 10.32 41.02 41.00
CA GLY A 1 9.30 39.95 41.04
C GLY A 1 9.56 38.97 39.92
N ARG A 2 9.49 37.66 40.18
CA ARG A 2 9.57 36.64 39.12
C ARG A 2 8.19 36.47 38.50
N SER A 3 7.99 37.03 37.30
CA SER A 3 6.88 36.57 36.44
C SER A 3 7.20 35.14 36.02
N ALA A 4 6.28 34.22 36.27
CA ALA A 4 6.51 32.80 36.11
C ALA A 4 5.32 32.14 35.40
N VAL A 5 5.64 31.35 34.37
CA VAL A 5 4.79 30.33 33.72
C VAL A 5 3.71 30.89 32.78
N PRO A 6 3.42 30.28 31.60
CA PRO A 6 4.03 29.11 30.93
C PRO A 6 4.53 29.37 29.48
N PRO A 7 5.13 28.36 28.82
CA PRO A 7 4.42 27.74 27.69
C PRO A 7 4.05 26.29 28.01
N THR A 8 2.75 26.02 28.12
CA THR A 8 2.17 24.71 28.44
C THR A 8 1.39 24.26 27.23
N THR A 9 2.03 23.45 26.39
CA THR A 9 1.34 22.65 25.39
C THR A 9 0.70 21.48 26.11
N ALA A 10 -0.58 21.61 26.48
CA ALA A 10 -1.37 20.51 27.00
C ALA A 10 -1.94 19.69 25.84
N CYS A 11 -1.87 18.37 25.93
CA CYS A 11 -2.54 17.42 25.05
C CYS A 11 -3.33 16.43 25.91
N ALA A 12 -4.53 16.06 25.47
CA ALA A 12 -5.37 15.08 26.17
C ALA A 12 -4.75 13.67 26.12
N GLY A 13 -5.09 12.84 27.11
CA GLY A 13 -4.47 11.54 27.30
C GLY A 13 -4.87 10.42 26.30
N ASP A 14 -4.37 9.21 26.53
CA ASP A 14 -3.18 8.94 27.36
C ASP A 14 -1.94 9.17 26.49
N SER A 15 -1.05 10.07 26.92
CA SER A 15 0.08 10.52 26.08
C SER A 15 1.21 11.20 26.88
N VAL A 16 2.44 10.81 26.56
CA VAL A 16 3.66 11.49 27.02
C VAL A 16 4.09 12.52 25.97
N VAL A 17 4.46 13.71 26.43
CA VAL A 17 5.06 14.74 25.55
C VAL A 17 6.51 15.00 25.98
N VAL A 18 7.43 14.93 25.02
CA VAL A 18 8.82 15.36 25.17
C VAL A 18 9.03 16.53 24.21
N LEU A 19 9.49 17.69 24.71
CA LEU A 19 9.78 18.83 23.84
C LEU A 19 11.14 18.62 23.15
N ARG A 20 11.16 18.53 21.82
CA ARG A 20 12.41 18.48 21.03
C ARG A 20 12.79 19.89 20.59
N SER A 21 14.03 20.27 20.85
CA SER A 21 14.67 21.45 20.27
C SER A 21 15.33 21.02 18.95
N ASP A 22 14.61 21.16 17.84
CA ASP A 22 15.09 20.82 16.49
C ASP A 22 15.49 22.08 15.71
N PRO A 23 16.54 22.03 14.87
CA PRO A 23 16.82 23.13 13.95
C PRO A 23 15.64 23.35 12.98
N PRO A 24 15.43 24.60 12.51
CA PRO A 24 14.27 24.96 11.69
C PRO A 24 14.16 24.11 10.42
N ALA A 25 12.91 23.87 9.99
CA ALA A 25 12.59 23.03 8.84
C ALA A 25 13.36 23.48 7.58
N PRO A 26 14.21 22.61 6.99
CA PRO A 26 15.10 23.04 5.92
C PRO A 26 14.45 22.91 4.54
N ARG A 27 14.93 23.73 3.59
CA ARG A 27 14.17 24.03 2.36
C ARG A 27 14.32 23.04 1.19
N HIS A 28 15.28 22.10 1.22
CA HIS A 28 15.55 21.16 0.11
C HIS A 28 16.05 19.77 0.59
N GLY A 29 16.03 18.79 -0.33
CA GLY A 29 16.06 17.35 -0.04
C GLY A 29 17.26 16.78 0.73
N GLU A 30 18.48 17.32 0.56
CA GLU A 30 19.65 16.89 1.36
C GLU A 30 19.43 17.08 2.86
N ALA A 31 18.70 18.13 3.22
CA ALA A 31 18.50 18.51 4.60
C ALA A 31 17.39 17.68 5.28
N LEU A 32 16.49 17.03 4.53
CA LEU A 32 15.59 16.00 5.07
C LEU A 32 16.39 14.82 5.63
N GLU A 33 17.47 14.42 4.97
CA GLU A 33 18.36 13.36 5.48
C GLU A 33 19.05 13.81 6.77
N GLY A 34 19.58 15.04 6.79
CA GLY A 34 20.16 15.64 8.01
C GLY A 34 19.17 15.68 9.18
N THR A 35 17.91 16.10 8.94
CA THR A 35 16.84 16.11 9.94
C THR A 35 16.47 14.70 10.42
N LEU A 36 16.28 13.73 9.52
CA LEU A 36 15.96 12.36 9.92
C LEU A 36 17.10 11.69 10.70
N GLN A 37 18.37 11.92 10.32
CA GLN A 37 19.52 11.46 11.09
C GLN A 37 19.62 12.15 12.46
N ALA A 38 19.31 13.46 12.55
CA ALA A 38 19.26 14.19 13.81
C ALA A 38 18.14 13.67 14.73
N ALA A 39 16.98 13.33 14.17
CA ALA A 39 15.90 12.65 14.88
C ALA A 39 16.35 11.27 15.40
N ARG A 40 16.96 10.42 14.56
CA ARG A 40 17.51 9.10 14.95
C ARG A 40 18.48 9.19 16.12
N ARG A 41 19.52 10.02 16.00
CA ARG A 41 20.49 10.25 17.09
C ARG A 41 19.84 10.80 18.36
N THR A 42 18.73 11.54 18.25
CA THR A 42 18.02 12.09 19.41
C THR A 42 17.13 11.04 20.06
N HIS A 43 16.46 10.19 19.27
CA HIS A 43 15.68 9.05 19.73
C HIS A 43 16.56 8.02 20.45
N GLU A 44 17.70 7.65 19.86
CA GLU A 44 18.70 6.75 20.45
C GLU A 44 19.22 7.28 21.79
N ARG A 45 19.59 8.58 21.84
CA ARG A 45 20.01 9.23 23.10
C ARG A 45 18.89 9.30 24.13
N TRP A 46 17.64 9.44 23.70
CA TRP A 46 16.49 9.45 24.60
C TRP A 46 16.26 8.07 25.22
N LEU A 47 16.24 7.00 24.41
CA LEU A 47 16.18 5.61 24.90
C LEU A 47 17.34 5.29 25.86
N ALA A 48 18.56 5.66 25.48
CA ALA A 48 19.76 5.42 26.31
C ALA A 48 19.82 6.27 27.59
N SER A 49 18.99 7.33 27.72
CA SER A 49 19.08 8.25 28.86
C SER A 49 18.49 7.71 30.16
N GLY A 50 17.64 6.68 30.09
CA GLY A 50 16.97 6.11 31.27
C GLY A 50 16.17 7.12 32.10
N LEU A 51 15.76 8.24 31.51
CA LEU A 51 15.12 9.35 32.22
C LEU A 51 13.74 8.93 32.74
N ALA A 52 13.69 8.61 34.03
CA ALA A 52 12.45 8.39 34.75
C ALA A 52 11.51 9.60 34.62
N ALA A 53 10.24 9.32 34.33
CA ALA A 53 9.23 10.33 34.12
C ALA A 53 9.15 11.32 35.30
N SER A 54 9.42 12.61 35.04
CA SER A 54 9.23 13.62 36.09
C SER A 54 7.73 13.83 36.32
N ALA A 55 7.24 13.48 37.51
CA ALA A 55 5.82 13.59 37.87
C ALA A 55 5.37 15.07 38.00
N VAL A 56 5.14 15.72 36.86
CA VAL A 56 4.30 16.90 36.75
C VAL A 56 2.94 16.42 36.25
N ASP A 57 2.03 16.22 37.19
CA ASP A 57 0.62 15.97 36.90
C ASP A 57 0.01 17.21 36.24
N LEU A 58 -0.44 17.07 35.00
CA LEU A 58 -1.12 18.12 34.22
C LEU A 58 -2.64 17.84 34.10
N GLY A 59 -3.15 16.85 34.84
CA GLY A 59 -4.50 16.32 34.73
C GLY A 59 -4.52 14.87 34.24
N PRO A 60 -5.71 14.23 34.24
CA PRO A 60 -5.86 12.81 33.92
C PRO A 60 -5.21 12.41 32.59
N GLY A 61 -4.28 11.45 32.64
CA GLY A 61 -3.64 10.86 31.45
C GLY A 61 -2.46 11.65 30.85
N VAL A 62 -1.98 12.71 31.51
CA VAL A 62 -0.93 13.60 30.95
C VAL A 62 0.31 13.68 31.84
N GLY A 63 1.44 13.17 31.36
CA GLY A 63 2.73 13.17 32.07
C GLY A 63 3.89 13.81 31.29
N VAL A 64 4.71 14.61 31.98
CA VAL A 64 5.90 15.27 31.40
C VAL A 64 7.15 14.45 31.68
N VAL A 65 7.55 13.58 30.75
CA VAL A 65 8.66 12.64 31.02
C VAL A 65 10.03 13.32 31.14
N ALA A 66 10.27 14.45 30.45
CA ALA A 66 11.50 15.21 30.62
C ALA A 66 11.31 16.73 30.45
N ARG A 67 12.04 17.51 31.27
CA ARG A 67 12.31 18.94 31.05
C ARG A 67 13.81 19.14 30.86
N ARG A 68 14.21 19.80 29.78
CA ARG A 68 15.57 20.33 29.60
C ARG A 68 15.51 21.85 29.67
N HIS A 69 16.41 22.47 30.44
CA HIS A 69 16.63 23.91 30.35
C HIS A 69 17.27 24.22 28.99
N LEU A 70 16.60 25.04 28.17
CA LEU A 70 17.06 25.43 26.85
C LEU A 70 17.64 26.84 26.90
N GLU A 71 18.93 26.98 26.60
CA GLU A 71 19.65 28.26 26.67
C GLU A 71 19.48 29.15 25.44
N SER A 72 18.77 28.67 24.40
CA SER A 72 18.58 29.41 23.14
C SER A 72 17.12 29.81 22.91
N ARG A 73 16.91 31.10 22.59
CA ARG A 73 15.62 31.67 22.20
C ARG A 73 15.31 31.58 20.70
N SER A 74 16.21 31.01 19.89
CA SER A 74 16.16 31.08 18.41
C SER A 74 15.87 29.74 17.72
N VAL A 75 15.26 28.79 18.45
CA VAL A 75 14.94 27.45 17.94
C VAL A 75 13.42 27.28 17.96
N GLU A 76 12.85 26.87 16.84
CA GLU A 76 11.42 26.57 16.74
C GLU A 76 11.16 25.21 17.42
N HIS A 77 10.23 25.18 18.39
CA HIS A 77 10.05 24.00 19.24
C HIS A 77 8.99 23.09 18.63
N VAL A 78 9.38 21.86 18.27
CA VAL A 78 8.45 20.83 17.80
C VAL A 78 8.16 19.87 18.96
N PRO A 79 6.89 19.72 19.40
CA PRO A 79 6.53 18.74 20.41
C PRO A 79 6.70 17.33 19.85
N LEU A 80 7.53 16.51 20.50
CA LEU A 80 7.67 15.09 20.19
C LEU A 80 6.64 14.34 21.05
N LEU A 81 5.52 14.00 20.42
CA LEU A 81 4.41 13.30 21.06
C LEU A 81 4.73 11.81 21.11
N VAL A 82 5.22 11.32 22.26
CA VAL A 82 5.45 9.90 22.50
C VAL A 82 4.18 9.32 23.12
N ARG A 83 3.25 8.84 22.30
CA ARG A 83 2.02 8.28 22.86
C ARG A 83 2.29 6.96 23.58
N ASP A 84 1.88 6.89 24.84
CA ASP A 84 1.84 5.64 25.58
C ASP A 84 0.50 4.95 25.32
N ARG A 85 0.28 4.60 24.04
CA ARG A 85 -0.91 3.88 23.57
C ARG A 85 -0.49 2.48 23.14
N GLY A 86 -0.41 1.59 24.12
CA GLY A 86 -0.23 0.15 23.88
C GLY A 86 -1.42 -0.53 23.20
N SER A 87 -2.53 0.18 22.96
CA SER A 87 -3.75 -0.32 22.34
C SER A 87 -4.45 0.74 21.47
N ALA A 88 -5.41 0.29 20.65
CA ALA A 88 -6.18 1.13 19.74
C ALA A 88 -6.99 2.23 20.48
N PRO A 89 -7.29 3.38 19.85
CA PRO A 89 -7.08 3.70 18.44
C PRO A 89 -5.69 4.27 18.12
N LEU A 90 -5.03 3.69 17.10
CA LEU A 90 -3.78 4.18 16.53
C LEU A 90 -4.04 5.13 15.36
N ARG A 91 -3.13 6.07 15.12
CA ARG A 91 -3.09 6.93 13.93
C ARG A 91 -2.14 6.37 12.89
N TRP A 92 -2.66 6.08 11.72
CA TRP A 92 -1.93 5.58 10.56
C TRP A 92 -1.76 6.66 9.52
N ALA A 93 -0.59 6.71 8.89
CA ALA A 93 -0.43 7.35 7.58
C ALA A 93 0.00 6.32 6.53
N VAL A 94 -0.87 6.09 5.55
CA VAL A 94 -0.61 5.27 4.37
C VAL A 94 0.07 6.14 3.32
N LYS A 95 1.33 5.84 2.99
CA LYS A 95 2.14 6.55 1.98
C LYS A 95 2.00 5.83 0.65
N ILE A 96 1.58 6.56 -0.39
CA ILE A 96 1.39 6.01 -1.75
C ILE A 96 2.29 6.68 -2.80
N GLY A 97 2.57 6.00 -3.91
CA GLY A 97 3.44 6.47 -4.99
C GLY A 97 2.82 7.54 -5.90
N THR A 98 1.51 7.79 -5.77
CA THR A 98 0.80 8.89 -6.44
C THR A 98 1.44 10.24 -6.13
N GLN A 99 1.74 11.03 -7.16
CA GLN A 99 2.53 12.25 -7.01
C GLN A 99 1.78 13.39 -6.29
N VAL A 100 0.60 13.76 -6.80
CA VAL A 100 -0.24 14.86 -6.30
C VAL A 100 -1.69 14.44 -6.12
N ALA A 101 -2.40 15.08 -5.19
CA ALA A 101 -3.80 14.75 -4.89
C ALA A 101 -4.77 15.00 -6.06
N SER A 102 -4.46 15.91 -7.00
CA SER A 102 -5.31 16.20 -8.16
C SER A 102 -5.35 15.09 -9.21
N GLU A 103 -4.38 14.17 -9.22
CA GLU A 103 -4.27 13.09 -10.21
C GLU A 103 -4.67 11.71 -9.64
N ARG A 104 -4.91 11.63 -8.33
CA ARG A 104 -4.99 10.39 -7.56
C ARG A 104 -5.98 9.35 -8.09
N GLU A 105 -7.12 9.79 -8.61
CA GLU A 105 -8.19 8.90 -9.10
C GLU A 105 -7.76 8.09 -10.34
N SER A 106 -6.71 8.52 -11.05
CA SER A 106 -6.09 7.78 -12.16
C SER A 106 -5.04 6.73 -11.72
N TRP A 107 -4.72 6.64 -10.42
CA TRP A 107 -3.72 5.73 -9.88
C TRP A 107 -4.35 4.58 -9.08
N GLY A 108 -3.89 3.35 -9.33
CA GLY A 108 -4.32 2.17 -8.56
C GLY A 108 -4.00 2.29 -7.07
N ASP A 109 -2.81 2.82 -6.72
CA ASP A 109 -2.37 3.05 -5.34
C ASP A 109 -3.40 3.80 -4.49
N TRP A 110 -4.12 4.77 -5.08
CA TRP A 110 -5.12 5.57 -4.36
C TRP A 110 -6.33 4.74 -3.96
N HIS A 111 -6.92 4.00 -4.91
CA HIS A 111 -8.07 3.13 -4.64
C HIS A 111 -7.70 1.97 -3.69
N TYR A 112 -6.49 1.42 -3.83
CA TYR A 112 -5.93 0.43 -2.92
C TYR A 112 -5.79 0.98 -1.49
N ALA A 113 -5.28 2.21 -1.34
CA ALA A 113 -5.15 2.86 -0.04
C ALA A 113 -6.51 3.25 0.56
N LEU A 114 -7.53 3.58 -0.25
CA LEU A 114 -8.89 3.85 0.21
C LEU A 114 -9.54 2.60 0.81
N ALA A 115 -9.50 1.47 0.10
CA ALA A 115 -10.06 0.22 0.59
C ALA A 115 -9.33 -0.29 1.85
N LEU A 116 -8.00 -0.17 1.90
CA LEU A 116 -7.22 -0.48 3.11
C LEU A 116 -7.54 0.46 4.28
N ARG A 117 -7.73 1.76 4.01
CA ARG A 117 -8.11 2.77 4.99
C ARG A 117 -9.44 2.40 5.65
N GLU A 118 -10.46 2.10 4.86
CA GLU A 118 -11.79 1.77 5.36
C GLU A 118 -11.77 0.54 6.28
N GLN A 119 -10.99 -0.49 5.94
CA GLN A 119 -10.85 -1.69 6.77
C GLN A 119 -10.01 -1.44 8.05
N LEU A 120 -9.02 -0.55 8.02
CA LEU A 120 -8.30 -0.12 9.23
C LEU A 120 -9.19 0.76 10.14
N GLU A 121 -10.04 1.61 9.56
CA GLU A 121 -11.02 2.44 10.29
C GLU A 121 -12.12 1.57 10.96
N LEU A 122 -12.55 0.47 10.32
CA LEU A 122 -13.42 -0.55 10.93
C LEU A 122 -12.77 -1.28 12.12
N LEU A 123 -11.44 -1.37 12.17
CA LEU A 123 -10.69 -1.82 13.36
C LEU A 123 -10.53 -0.72 14.43
N GLY A 124 -11.18 0.43 14.25
CA GLY A 124 -11.18 1.57 15.17
C GLY A 124 -10.01 2.53 15.01
N HIS A 125 -9.13 2.34 14.01
CA HIS A 125 -7.99 3.24 13.80
C HIS A 125 -8.39 4.56 13.14
N GLN A 126 -7.52 5.56 13.24
CA GLN A 126 -7.61 6.80 12.47
C GLN A 126 -6.59 6.73 11.33
N VAL A 127 -6.99 7.02 10.09
CA VAL A 127 -6.11 6.77 8.94
C VAL A 127 -6.06 7.99 8.01
N THR A 128 -4.86 8.38 7.60
CA THR A 128 -4.61 9.40 6.56
C THR A 128 -3.91 8.75 5.36
N ILE A 129 -4.24 9.17 4.14
CA ILE A 129 -3.54 8.75 2.92
C ILE A 129 -2.70 9.92 2.41
N ASP A 130 -1.39 9.75 2.35
CA ASP A 130 -0.44 10.77 1.89
C ASP A 130 0.09 10.43 0.49
N THR A 131 -0.20 11.31 -0.48
CA THR A 131 0.52 11.38 -1.77
C THR A 131 1.96 11.83 -1.55
N ARG A 132 2.84 11.62 -2.55
CA ARG A 132 4.28 11.94 -2.45
C ARG A 132 4.58 13.36 -1.98
N THR A 133 3.83 14.34 -2.47
CA THR A 133 3.96 15.75 -2.03
C THR A 133 3.55 16.00 -0.57
N SER A 134 2.79 15.09 0.03
CA SER A 134 2.27 15.16 1.40
C SER A 134 2.92 14.16 2.36
N TRP A 135 3.83 13.30 1.90
CA TRP A 135 4.50 12.27 2.72
C TRP A 135 5.10 12.81 4.02
N TYR A 136 5.63 14.03 3.99
CA TYR A 136 6.24 14.74 5.12
C TYR A 136 5.43 15.98 5.55
N ARG A 137 4.10 15.90 5.49
CA ARG A 137 3.19 16.97 5.95
C ARG A 137 3.52 17.39 7.40
N PRO A 138 3.26 18.66 7.81
CA PRO A 138 3.64 19.16 9.13
C PRO A 138 3.14 18.31 10.32
N THR A 139 2.00 17.65 10.16
CA THR A 139 1.38 16.78 11.17
C THR A 139 1.87 15.33 11.15
N ALA A 140 2.81 14.94 10.28
CA ALA A 140 3.28 13.56 10.17
C ALA A 140 3.91 13.02 11.47
N HIS A 141 4.47 13.90 12.31
CA HIS A 141 4.99 13.55 13.64
C HIS A 141 3.91 13.13 14.66
N LEU A 142 2.63 13.21 14.30
CA LEU A 142 1.48 12.82 15.13
C LEU A 142 0.88 11.46 14.76
N ASP A 143 1.47 10.77 13.77
CA ASP A 143 1.05 9.43 13.35
C ASP A 143 1.83 8.38 14.17
N ASP A 144 1.12 7.40 14.73
CA ASP A 144 1.71 6.33 15.55
C ASP A 144 2.33 5.24 14.63
N VAL A 145 1.73 5.03 13.46
CA VAL A 145 2.15 4.04 12.45
C VAL A 145 2.26 4.70 11.08
N VAL A 146 3.29 4.35 10.32
CA VAL A 146 3.42 4.67 8.90
C VAL A 146 3.51 3.38 8.10
N LEU A 147 2.60 3.21 7.14
CA LEU A 147 2.63 2.14 6.16
C LEU A 147 2.97 2.70 4.78
N VAL A 148 4.04 2.20 4.17
CA VAL A 148 4.42 2.53 2.79
C VAL A 148 3.90 1.43 1.87
N LEU A 149 2.90 1.76 1.06
CA LEU A 149 2.52 0.94 -0.10
C LEU A 149 3.51 1.26 -1.21
N GLN A 150 4.51 0.39 -1.39
CA GLN A 150 5.65 0.68 -2.24
C GLN A 150 5.30 0.50 -3.72
N GLY A 151 4.81 1.61 -4.28
CA GLY A 151 4.85 1.94 -5.70
C GLY A 151 6.10 2.78 -6.02
N ARG A 152 5.91 3.95 -6.63
CA ARG A 152 7.01 4.83 -7.08
C ARG A 152 7.54 5.78 -6.00
N GLY A 153 8.87 5.94 -5.97
CA GLY A 153 9.61 6.76 -5.03
C GLY A 153 9.86 6.06 -3.68
N ARG A 154 10.96 6.43 -3.03
CA ARG A 154 11.33 5.95 -1.68
C ARG A 154 10.87 6.91 -0.59
N TYR A 155 10.01 6.43 0.32
CA TYR A 155 9.80 7.08 1.62
C TYR A 155 10.95 6.74 2.59
N ARG A 156 11.22 7.62 3.56
CA ARG A 156 12.17 7.38 4.66
C ARG A 156 11.44 7.65 5.99
N PRO A 157 11.22 6.62 6.83
CA PRO A 157 10.46 6.78 8.06
C PRO A 157 11.20 7.54 9.15
N SER A 158 10.42 8.18 10.03
CA SER A 158 10.88 8.72 11.30
C SER A 158 11.08 7.58 12.31
N PRO A 159 12.15 7.59 13.13
CA PRO A 159 12.34 6.61 14.21
C PRO A 159 11.24 6.67 15.29
N ASP A 160 10.57 7.82 15.42
CA ASP A 160 9.58 8.07 16.46
C ASP A 160 8.26 7.28 16.24
N GLN A 161 8.13 6.56 15.13
CA GLN A 161 6.91 5.90 14.66
C GLN A 161 7.16 4.39 14.45
N VAL A 162 6.13 3.55 14.43
CA VAL A 162 6.25 2.20 13.85
C VAL A 162 6.18 2.33 12.34
N SER A 163 7.19 1.81 11.65
CA SER A 163 7.37 1.95 10.21
C SER A 163 7.25 0.61 9.50
N MET A 164 6.35 0.56 8.51
CA MET A 164 6.06 -0.64 7.73
C MET A 164 6.29 -0.39 6.25
N LEU A 165 6.97 -1.31 5.58
CA LEU A 165 7.07 -1.36 4.14
C LEU A 165 6.21 -2.52 3.63
N TRP A 166 5.32 -2.28 2.66
CA TRP A 166 4.64 -3.33 1.92
C TRP A 166 4.93 -3.18 0.43
N LEU A 167 5.75 -4.08 -0.10
CA LEU A 167 6.13 -4.10 -1.50
C LEU A 167 5.07 -4.78 -2.38
N ILE A 168 4.44 -3.99 -3.25
CA ILE A 168 3.29 -4.43 -4.07
C ILE A 168 3.51 -4.33 -5.59
N SER A 169 4.52 -3.58 -6.08
CA SER A 169 4.69 -3.41 -7.54
C SER A 169 6.08 -3.02 -8.06
N HIS A 170 6.87 -2.21 -7.34
CA HIS A 170 8.12 -1.63 -7.87
C HIS A 170 9.35 -1.90 -6.98
N PRO A 171 9.94 -3.10 -7.04
CA PRO A 171 11.09 -3.50 -6.23
C PRO A 171 12.32 -2.60 -6.41
N ALA A 172 12.53 -2.01 -7.59
CA ALA A 172 13.65 -1.08 -7.82
C ALA A 172 13.62 0.18 -6.94
N GLU A 173 12.44 0.58 -6.46
CA GLU A 173 12.22 1.76 -5.60
C GLU A 173 12.50 1.46 -4.11
N ALA A 174 12.59 0.16 -3.75
CA ALA A 174 12.99 -0.33 -2.43
C ALA A 174 14.24 -1.24 -2.53
N PRO A 175 15.43 -0.67 -2.83
CA PRO A 175 16.67 -1.43 -2.85
C PRO A 175 16.97 -2.02 -1.47
N ALA A 176 17.71 -3.13 -1.41
CA ALA A 176 18.00 -3.83 -0.15
C ALA A 176 18.62 -2.93 0.94
N THR A 177 19.42 -1.93 0.57
CA THR A 177 19.99 -0.94 1.52
C THR A 177 18.95 0.00 2.16
N ALA A 178 17.71 0.00 1.69
CA ALA A 178 16.60 0.77 2.24
C ALA A 178 15.71 -0.02 3.22
N VAL A 179 15.71 -1.36 3.18
CA VAL A 179 14.74 -2.13 4.00
C VAL A 179 15.04 -2.04 5.50
N GLY A 180 16.31 -1.86 5.87
CA GLY A 180 16.75 -1.60 7.25
C GLY A 180 16.33 -0.22 7.82
N ASP A 181 15.68 0.64 7.04
CA ASP A 181 15.01 1.83 7.56
C ASP A 181 13.67 1.50 8.25
N TYR A 182 13.07 0.33 8.00
CA TYR A 182 11.73 -0.04 8.45
C TYR A 182 11.74 -1.02 9.63
N ASP A 183 10.70 -0.97 10.48
CA ASP A 183 10.48 -1.93 11.58
C ASP A 183 9.87 -3.24 11.10
N VAL A 184 8.94 -3.17 10.14
CA VAL A 184 8.27 -4.32 9.52
C VAL A 184 8.47 -4.26 8.01
N VAL A 185 8.85 -5.39 7.41
CA VAL A 185 9.02 -5.53 5.95
C VAL A 185 8.11 -6.63 5.45
N LEU A 186 7.21 -6.28 4.53
CA LEU A 186 6.22 -7.14 3.89
C LEU A 186 6.40 -7.05 2.37
N SER A 187 6.18 -8.13 1.63
CA SER A 187 6.26 -8.13 0.17
C SER A 187 5.29 -9.11 -0.47
N ALA A 188 4.80 -8.78 -1.66
CA ALA A 188 4.10 -9.70 -2.54
C ALA A 188 5.05 -10.59 -3.38
N SER A 189 6.32 -10.72 -2.98
CA SER A 189 7.33 -11.57 -3.63
C SER A 189 8.20 -12.31 -2.59
N THR A 190 8.21 -13.64 -2.68
CA THR A 190 9.09 -14.52 -1.90
C THR A 190 10.56 -14.28 -2.24
N ALA A 191 10.89 -14.25 -3.53
CA ALA A 191 12.27 -14.07 -4.01
C ALA A 191 12.87 -12.72 -3.55
N TRP A 192 12.06 -11.66 -3.49
CA TRP A 192 12.51 -10.38 -2.96
C TRP A 192 12.69 -10.42 -1.43
N CYS A 193 11.76 -11.05 -0.69
CA CYS A 193 11.91 -11.26 0.75
C CYS A 193 13.23 -11.97 1.09
N GLU A 194 13.56 -13.04 0.37
CA GLU A 194 14.82 -13.78 0.51
C GLU A 194 16.04 -12.89 0.20
N GLN A 195 15.99 -12.10 -0.87
CA GLN A 195 17.09 -11.19 -1.26
C GLN A 195 17.37 -10.13 -0.17
N VAL A 196 16.33 -9.54 0.43
CA VAL A 196 16.49 -8.42 1.35
C VAL A 196 16.60 -8.82 2.82
N ALA A 197 16.32 -10.08 3.17
CA ALA A 197 16.40 -10.57 4.55
C ALA A 197 17.72 -10.24 5.28
N PRO A 198 18.92 -10.30 4.66
CA PRO A 198 20.18 -9.94 5.33
C PRO A 198 20.32 -8.45 5.68
N PHE A 199 19.44 -7.58 5.15
CA PHE A 199 19.48 -6.13 5.31
C PHE A 199 18.32 -5.58 6.14
N ALA A 200 17.32 -6.41 6.44
CA ALA A 200 16.12 -6.04 7.19
C ALA A 200 16.35 -6.13 8.72
N ARG A 201 15.60 -5.35 9.50
CA ARG A 201 15.64 -5.42 10.98
C ARG A 201 14.95 -6.66 11.53
N THR A 202 13.89 -7.07 10.85
CA THR A 202 13.07 -8.26 11.11
C THR A 202 13.05 -9.11 9.84
N ALA A 203 12.78 -10.40 9.97
CA ALA A 203 12.61 -11.27 8.81
C ALA A 203 11.47 -10.73 7.91
N PRO A 204 11.70 -10.49 6.60
CA PRO A 204 10.66 -10.06 5.68
C PRO A 204 9.55 -11.10 5.54
N GLU A 205 8.30 -10.65 5.56
CA GLU A 205 7.11 -11.51 5.52
C GLU A 205 6.44 -11.49 4.13
N LEU A 206 6.04 -12.66 3.62
CA LEU A 206 5.22 -12.75 2.41
C LEU A 206 3.80 -12.25 2.72
N MET A 207 3.37 -11.21 2.01
CA MET A 207 2.00 -10.71 2.02
C MET A 207 1.58 -10.32 0.61
N LEU A 208 0.91 -11.25 -0.07
CA LEU A 208 0.34 -11.03 -1.41
C LEU A 208 -0.71 -9.92 -1.41
N GLN A 209 -0.96 -9.33 -2.58
CA GLN A 209 -1.98 -8.30 -2.78
C GLN A 209 -3.40 -8.82 -2.48
N CYS A 210 -4.41 -7.94 -2.60
CA CYS A 210 -5.74 -8.18 -2.06
C CYS A 210 -6.84 -7.40 -2.77
N THR A 211 -8.05 -7.96 -2.75
CA THR A 211 -9.26 -7.38 -3.29
C THR A 211 -10.08 -6.65 -2.23
N ASP A 212 -10.94 -5.73 -2.68
CA ASP A 212 -12.11 -5.22 -1.95
C ASP A 212 -13.32 -6.14 -2.22
N PRO A 213 -13.76 -6.99 -1.28
CA PRO A 213 -14.87 -7.93 -1.52
C PRO A 213 -16.24 -7.26 -1.62
N ASP A 214 -16.41 -6.05 -1.08
CA ASP A 214 -17.68 -5.31 -1.12
C ASP A 214 -17.89 -4.66 -2.51
N ARG A 215 -16.82 -4.53 -3.28
CA ARG A 215 -16.80 -4.00 -4.66
C ARG A 215 -16.61 -5.09 -5.71
N PHE A 216 -15.59 -5.92 -5.54
CA PHE A 216 -15.23 -6.96 -6.50
C PHE A 216 -15.79 -8.30 -6.03
N HIS A 217 -16.98 -8.62 -6.51
CA HIS A 217 -17.68 -9.87 -6.22
C HIS A 217 -18.46 -10.37 -7.44
N PRO A 218 -18.82 -11.67 -7.50
CA PRO A 218 -19.70 -12.19 -8.52
C PRO A 218 -21.08 -11.54 -8.42
N GLY A 219 -21.76 -11.40 -9.55
CA GLY A 219 -23.08 -10.80 -9.64
C GLY A 219 -23.67 -10.99 -11.02
N ALA A 220 -24.89 -10.52 -11.23
CA ALA A 220 -25.50 -10.55 -12.56
C ALA A 220 -24.64 -9.75 -13.56
N PRO A 221 -24.41 -10.27 -14.79
CA PRO A 221 -23.78 -9.50 -15.84
C PRO A 221 -24.69 -8.34 -16.26
N ASP A 222 -24.08 -7.21 -16.59
CA ASP A 222 -24.74 -6.03 -17.15
C ASP A 222 -24.40 -5.95 -18.65
N PRO A 223 -25.39 -6.11 -19.56
CA PRO A 223 -25.17 -5.98 -21.00
C PRO A 223 -24.58 -4.63 -21.43
N ALA A 224 -24.76 -3.54 -20.66
CA ALA A 224 -24.18 -2.24 -20.96
C ALA A 224 -22.66 -2.17 -20.65
N CYS A 225 -22.15 -3.09 -19.82
CA CYS A 225 -20.74 -3.23 -19.46
C CYS A 225 -20.07 -4.43 -20.14
N ALA A 226 -20.74 -5.10 -21.09
CA ALA A 226 -20.27 -6.32 -21.72
C ALA A 226 -19.27 -6.04 -22.85
N HIS A 227 -18.20 -6.84 -22.89
CA HIS A 227 -17.17 -6.85 -23.93
C HIS A 227 -16.85 -8.30 -24.31
N GLU A 228 -16.44 -8.58 -25.54
CA GLU A 228 -15.97 -9.93 -25.89
C GLU A 228 -14.62 -10.21 -25.23
N VAL A 229 -13.66 -9.31 -25.44
CA VAL A 229 -12.35 -9.29 -24.78
C VAL A 229 -12.09 -7.88 -24.24
N LEU A 230 -11.88 -7.74 -22.94
CA LEU A 230 -11.64 -6.46 -22.26
C LEU A 230 -10.19 -6.30 -21.83
N MET A 231 -9.64 -5.09 -21.94
CA MET A 231 -8.42 -4.67 -21.24
C MET A 231 -8.62 -3.34 -20.52
N VAL A 232 -8.29 -3.29 -19.23
CA VAL A 232 -8.34 -2.05 -18.43
C VAL A 232 -6.96 -1.72 -17.88
N GLY A 233 -6.28 -0.75 -18.50
CA GLY A 233 -5.01 -0.23 -18.02
C GLY A 233 -4.34 0.72 -19.01
N ASN A 234 -3.60 1.70 -18.49
CA ASN A 234 -2.84 2.64 -19.29
C ASN A 234 -1.76 1.91 -20.13
N ALA A 235 -1.55 2.37 -21.37
CA ALA A 235 -0.41 1.95 -22.17
C ALA A 235 0.92 2.38 -21.52
N ARG A 236 2.00 1.68 -21.85
CA ARG A 236 3.35 1.91 -21.31
C ARG A 236 4.41 1.52 -22.35
N GLY A 237 4.17 1.90 -23.60
CA GLY A 237 4.59 1.09 -24.76
C GLY A 237 3.56 -0.01 -25.05
N PRO A 238 3.84 -0.93 -26.00
CA PRO A 238 2.96 -2.06 -26.26
C PRO A 238 2.84 -2.94 -25.01
N ARG A 239 1.61 -3.16 -24.56
CA ARG A 239 1.32 -4.08 -23.46
C ARG A 239 1.31 -5.53 -23.97
N PRO A 240 2.03 -6.47 -23.33
CA PRO A 240 2.14 -7.85 -23.81
C PRO A 240 0.81 -8.52 -24.16
N ALA A 241 -0.21 -8.44 -23.30
CA ALA A 241 -1.50 -9.08 -23.56
C ALA A 241 -2.28 -8.45 -24.72
N VAL A 242 -2.21 -7.13 -24.89
CA VAL A 242 -2.86 -6.44 -26.01
C VAL A 242 -2.13 -6.69 -27.32
N ALA A 243 -0.80 -6.69 -27.31
CA ALA A 243 0.01 -7.04 -28.47
C ALA A 243 -0.24 -8.50 -28.90
N ALA A 244 -0.25 -9.44 -27.95
CA ALA A 244 -0.54 -10.85 -28.20
C ALA A 244 -1.95 -11.06 -28.77
N ALA A 245 -2.97 -10.39 -28.23
CA ALA A 245 -4.33 -10.45 -28.77
C ALA A 245 -4.40 -9.92 -30.21
N LEU A 246 -3.81 -8.76 -30.48
CA LEU A 246 -3.82 -8.14 -31.81
C LEU A 246 -3.05 -8.98 -32.85
N GLU A 247 -1.90 -9.57 -32.49
CA GLU A 247 -1.16 -10.50 -33.34
C GLU A 247 -1.98 -11.77 -33.63
N ALA A 248 -2.76 -12.25 -32.66
CA ALA A 248 -3.68 -13.36 -32.80
C ALA A 248 -4.97 -13.03 -33.59
N GLY A 249 -5.12 -11.80 -34.08
CA GLY A 249 -6.30 -11.34 -34.83
C GLY A 249 -7.52 -10.99 -33.97
N LEU A 250 -7.34 -10.85 -32.64
CA LEU A 250 -8.38 -10.43 -31.71
C LEU A 250 -8.18 -8.97 -31.33
N VAL A 251 -9.23 -8.16 -31.46
CA VAL A 251 -9.21 -6.73 -31.11
C VAL A 251 -9.87 -6.54 -29.75
N PRO A 252 -9.10 -6.37 -28.65
CA PRO A 252 -9.68 -6.14 -27.34
C PRO A 252 -10.28 -4.73 -27.25
N ASP A 253 -11.37 -4.61 -26.48
CA ASP A 253 -11.91 -3.33 -26.06
C ASP A 253 -11.05 -2.77 -24.91
N VAL A 254 -10.51 -1.57 -25.07
CA VAL A 254 -9.47 -1.03 -24.17
C VAL A 254 -9.90 0.25 -23.47
N TYR A 255 -9.76 0.28 -22.14
CA TYR A 255 -9.85 1.49 -21.32
C TYR A 255 -8.50 1.85 -20.71
N GLY A 256 -8.15 3.14 -20.75
CA GLY A 256 -6.93 3.70 -20.17
C GLY A 256 -6.33 4.82 -21.03
N GLN A 257 -5.29 5.45 -20.50
CA GLN A 257 -4.56 6.54 -21.15
C GLN A 257 -3.40 6.04 -22.03
N ARG A 258 -2.93 6.89 -22.95
CA ARG A 258 -1.72 6.71 -23.79
C ARG A 258 -1.84 5.65 -24.88
N TRP A 259 -3.06 5.31 -25.29
CA TRP A 259 -3.36 4.35 -26.35
C TRP A 259 -3.50 4.97 -27.76
N GLU A 260 -3.40 6.30 -27.84
CA GLU A 260 -3.53 7.07 -29.07
C GLU A 260 -2.52 6.59 -30.13
N GLY A 261 -3.02 6.06 -31.26
CA GLY A 261 -2.19 5.51 -32.34
C GLY A 261 -1.59 4.11 -32.07
N LEU A 262 -1.93 3.45 -30.96
CA LEU A 262 -1.45 2.10 -30.62
C LEU A 262 -2.49 0.98 -30.84
N LEU A 263 -3.73 1.34 -31.18
CA LEU A 263 -4.85 0.42 -31.31
C LEU A 263 -5.59 0.62 -32.65
N PRO A 264 -6.27 -0.42 -33.19
CA PRO A 264 -7.21 -0.28 -34.29
C PRO A 264 -8.38 0.67 -33.96
N ASP A 265 -8.99 1.24 -35.00
CA ASP A 265 -10.16 2.10 -34.85
C ASP A 265 -11.29 1.40 -34.09
N GLY A 266 -11.89 2.11 -33.13
CA GLY A 266 -12.99 1.61 -32.30
C GLY A 266 -12.58 0.69 -31.13
N ALA A 267 -11.34 0.24 -31.04
CA ALA A 267 -10.86 -0.58 -29.91
C ALA A 267 -10.73 0.23 -28.61
N TRP A 268 -10.27 1.48 -28.69
CA TRP A 268 -10.17 2.38 -27.53
C TRP A 268 -11.54 2.91 -27.13
N LYS A 269 -12.03 2.55 -25.93
CA LYS A 269 -13.35 2.93 -25.42
C LYS A 269 -13.34 4.16 -24.52
N GLY A 270 -12.18 4.53 -23.97
CA GLY A 270 -12.05 5.73 -23.15
C GLY A 270 -10.73 5.82 -22.40
N ALA A 271 -10.34 7.06 -22.06
CA ALA A 271 -9.13 7.35 -21.31
C ALA A 271 -9.17 6.88 -19.84
N TYR A 272 -10.37 6.64 -19.30
CA TYR A 272 -10.61 6.29 -17.89
C TYR A 272 -11.88 5.43 -17.78
N LEU A 273 -11.89 4.52 -16.81
CA LEU A 273 -13.06 3.75 -16.39
C LEU A 273 -13.15 3.88 -14.86
N PRO A 274 -14.24 4.44 -14.29
CA PRO A 274 -14.33 4.67 -12.85
C PRO A 274 -14.23 3.38 -12.03
N ASN A 275 -13.56 3.46 -10.87
CA ASN A 275 -13.22 2.29 -10.07
C ASN A 275 -14.47 1.52 -9.59
N GLU A 276 -15.56 2.22 -9.30
CA GLU A 276 -16.87 1.69 -8.94
C GLU A 276 -17.60 0.95 -10.09
N GLN A 277 -17.19 1.16 -11.34
CA GLN A 277 -17.76 0.47 -12.51
C GLN A 277 -16.98 -0.78 -12.92
N LEU A 278 -15.71 -0.89 -12.50
CA LEU A 278 -14.80 -1.99 -12.89
C LEU A 278 -15.41 -3.38 -12.67
N ALA A 279 -16.00 -3.62 -11.50
CA ALA A 279 -16.58 -4.92 -11.17
C ALA A 279 -17.73 -5.34 -12.10
N ALA A 280 -18.50 -4.39 -12.62
CA ALA A 280 -19.55 -4.66 -13.61
C ALA A 280 -18.94 -5.05 -14.96
N HIS A 281 -17.95 -4.31 -15.46
CA HIS A 281 -17.24 -4.67 -16.70
C HIS A 281 -16.52 -6.02 -16.59
N TYR A 282 -15.85 -6.28 -15.47
CA TYR A 282 -15.11 -7.52 -15.25
C TYR A 282 -16.00 -8.77 -15.29
N ARG A 283 -17.16 -8.76 -14.60
CA ARG A 283 -18.08 -9.91 -14.59
C ARG A 283 -18.95 -10.04 -15.84
N SER A 284 -19.05 -8.99 -16.66
CA SER A 284 -19.88 -8.95 -17.87
C SER A 284 -19.07 -9.21 -19.15
N SER A 285 -17.74 -9.21 -19.07
CA SER A 285 -16.86 -9.50 -20.20
C SER A 285 -16.74 -11.01 -20.47
N GLY A 286 -16.60 -11.38 -21.74
CA GLY A 286 -16.32 -12.76 -22.16
C GLY A 286 -14.99 -13.23 -21.59
N VAL A 287 -13.92 -12.45 -21.79
CA VAL A 287 -12.62 -12.60 -21.13
C VAL A 287 -12.05 -11.22 -20.79
N VAL A 288 -11.31 -11.12 -19.68
CA VAL A 288 -10.49 -9.94 -19.36
C VAL A 288 -9.01 -10.29 -19.46
N LEU A 289 -8.25 -9.45 -20.17
CA LEU A 289 -6.81 -9.55 -20.31
C LEU A 289 -6.09 -8.88 -19.12
N ASN A 290 -4.94 -9.43 -18.77
CA ASN A 290 -4.00 -8.85 -17.81
C ASN A 290 -2.55 -8.96 -18.30
N ASP A 291 -1.71 -8.00 -17.92
CA ASP A 291 -0.25 -8.14 -18.04
C ASP A 291 0.51 -7.39 -16.94
N HIS A 292 1.66 -7.93 -16.55
CA HIS A 292 2.52 -7.46 -15.46
C HIS A 292 3.57 -6.43 -15.94
N TRP A 293 4.08 -5.59 -15.04
CA TRP A 293 5.33 -4.86 -15.31
C TRP A 293 6.49 -5.87 -15.42
N ASP A 294 7.54 -5.58 -16.20
CA ASP A 294 8.71 -6.46 -16.29
C ASP A 294 9.37 -6.72 -14.93
N GLU A 295 9.46 -5.69 -14.08
CA GLU A 295 9.91 -5.84 -12.68
C GLU A 295 9.02 -6.79 -11.88
N MET A 296 7.69 -6.71 -12.05
CA MET A 296 6.76 -7.60 -11.34
C MET A 296 6.94 -9.04 -11.81
N ARG A 297 7.13 -9.28 -13.12
CA ARG A 297 7.43 -10.62 -13.63
C ARG A 297 8.74 -11.16 -13.09
N HIS A 298 9.81 -10.36 -13.16
CA HIS A 298 11.14 -10.74 -12.70
C HIS A 298 11.15 -11.13 -11.22
N TRP A 299 10.35 -10.44 -10.40
CA TRP A 299 10.23 -10.70 -8.96
C TRP A 299 9.07 -11.64 -8.59
N GLY A 300 8.30 -12.18 -9.54
CA GLY A 300 7.14 -13.04 -9.25
C GLY A 300 5.99 -12.33 -8.50
N ILE A 301 5.85 -11.02 -8.66
CA ILE A 301 4.78 -10.24 -8.03
C ILE A 301 3.50 -10.36 -8.87
N VAL A 302 2.55 -11.14 -8.36
CA VAL A 302 1.17 -11.20 -8.87
C VAL A 302 0.50 -9.83 -8.72
N SER A 303 -0.04 -9.28 -9.81
CA SER A 303 -0.65 -7.95 -9.87
C SER A 303 -2.04 -7.88 -9.23
N ASN A 304 -2.38 -6.73 -8.62
CA ASN A 304 -3.67 -6.57 -7.94
C ASN A 304 -4.88 -6.88 -8.81
N ARG A 305 -4.83 -6.53 -10.11
CA ARG A 305 -5.94 -6.76 -11.04
C ARG A 305 -6.37 -8.22 -11.06
N LEU A 306 -5.45 -9.18 -10.89
CA LEU A 306 -5.82 -10.60 -10.83
C LEU A 306 -6.64 -10.94 -9.58
N PHE A 307 -6.34 -10.33 -8.43
CA PHE A 307 -7.17 -10.48 -7.22
C PHE A 307 -8.56 -9.87 -7.44
N ASP A 308 -8.65 -8.66 -7.99
CA ASP A 308 -9.94 -8.00 -8.29
C ASP A 308 -10.77 -8.81 -9.30
N LEU A 309 -10.14 -9.34 -10.35
CA LEU A 309 -10.79 -10.14 -11.39
C LEU A 309 -11.28 -11.49 -10.88
N VAL A 310 -10.43 -12.24 -10.17
CA VAL A 310 -10.81 -13.53 -9.56
C VAL A 310 -11.88 -13.32 -8.49
N ALA A 311 -11.81 -12.23 -7.72
CA ALA A 311 -12.86 -11.86 -6.77
C ALA A 311 -14.21 -11.62 -7.45
N CYS A 312 -14.25 -10.89 -8.57
CA CYS A 312 -15.42 -10.79 -9.44
C CYS A 312 -15.88 -12.13 -10.05
N GLY A 313 -15.05 -13.17 -10.00
CA GLY A 313 -15.27 -14.41 -10.73
C GLY A 313 -15.16 -14.23 -12.25
N ALA A 314 -14.40 -13.24 -12.72
CA ALA A 314 -14.17 -13.00 -14.14
C ALA A 314 -13.38 -14.14 -14.80
N ARG A 315 -13.47 -14.24 -16.13
CA ARG A 315 -12.62 -15.11 -16.95
C ARG A 315 -11.36 -14.34 -17.32
N VAL A 316 -10.18 -14.89 -17.07
CA VAL A 316 -8.93 -14.12 -17.03
C VAL A 316 -7.82 -14.82 -17.81
N ILE A 317 -7.24 -14.07 -18.75
CA ILE A 317 -6.00 -14.44 -19.43
C ILE A 317 -4.90 -13.47 -19.01
N SER A 318 -3.78 -13.98 -18.53
CA SER A 318 -2.60 -13.18 -18.12
C SER A 318 -1.33 -13.64 -18.82
N ASP A 319 -0.30 -12.77 -18.87
CA ASP A 319 1.06 -13.21 -19.17
C ASP A 319 1.57 -14.20 -18.12
N ASP A 320 2.34 -15.19 -18.55
CA ASP A 320 2.79 -16.29 -17.70
C ASP A 320 3.85 -15.88 -16.67
N ILE A 321 3.57 -16.16 -15.39
CA ILE A 321 4.52 -16.24 -14.29
C ILE A 321 4.09 -17.39 -13.35
N PRO A 322 5.02 -18.18 -12.76
CA PRO A 322 4.67 -19.34 -11.92
C PRO A 322 3.72 -19.01 -10.76
N GLN A 323 3.86 -17.81 -10.18
CA GLN A 323 3.09 -17.38 -9.02
C GLN A 323 1.59 -17.20 -9.32
N ILE A 324 1.19 -17.07 -10.59
CA ILE A 324 -0.23 -17.10 -10.97
C ILE A 324 -0.82 -18.48 -10.65
N LYS A 325 -0.17 -19.56 -11.09
CA LYS A 325 -0.63 -20.93 -10.83
C LYS A 325 -0.55 -21.29 -9.34
N GLU A 326 0.46 -20.78 -8.64
CA GLU A 326 0.58 -20.95 -7.18
C GLU A 326 -0.54 -20.24 -6.40
N THR A 327 -1.08 -19.13 -6.91
CA THR A 327 -2.08 -18.30 -6.21
C THR A 327 -3.53 -18.58 -6.66
N PHE A 328 -3.73 -18.93 -7.93
CA PHE A 328 -5.04 -19.02 -8.58
C PHE A 328 -5.28 -20.34 -9.31
N GLU A 329 -4.41 -21.33 -9.12
CA GLU A 329 -4.50 -22.66 -9.72
C GLU A 329 -4.66 -22.56 -11.26
N ASP A 330 -5.52 -23.38 -11.86
CA ASP A 330 -5.84 -23.38 -13.30
C ASP A 330 -7.07 -22.50 -13.64
N VAL A 331 -7.49 -21.59 -12.74
CA VAL A 331 -8.63 -20.67 -12.99
C VAL A 331 -8.22 -19.41 -13.78
N VAL A 332 -7.00 -18.93 -13.57
CA VAL A 332 -6.41 -17.86 -14.38
C VAL A 332 -5.54 -18.51 -15.45
N LEU A 333 -5.95 -18.40 -16.71
CA LEU A 333 -5.21 -18.98 -17.82
C LEU A 333 -4.01 -18.09 -18.17
N THR A 334 -2.86 -18.68 -18.47
CA THR A 334 -1.65 -17.93 -18.85
C THR A 334 -1.26 -18.14 -20.32
N PHE A 335 -0.72 -17.10 -20.94
CA PHE A 335 -0.13 -17.16 -22.27
C PHE A 335 1.38 -16.89 -22.23
N THR A 336 2.09 -17.54 -23.15
CA THR A 336 3.51 -17.34 -23.43
C THR A 336 3.73 -16.71 -24.81
N THR A 337 2.80 -16.92 -25.74
CA THR A 337 2.84 -16.45 -27.13
C THR A 337 1.48 -15.89 -27.56
N ALA A 338 1.44 -15.16 -28.68
CA ALA A 338 0.19 -14.71 -29.28
C ALA A 338 -0.71 -15.89 -29.71
N GLN A 339 -0.10 -16.98 -30.16
CA GLN A 339 -0.77 -18.16 -30.68
C GLN A 339 -1.57 -18.91 -29.61
N ASP A 340 -1.27 -18.69 -28.32
CA ASP A 340 -2.03 -19.24 -27.20
C ASP A 340 -3.41 -18.58 -27.07
N ILE A 341 -3.51 -17.26 -27.30
CA ILE A 341 -4.68 -16.43 -26.94
C ILE A 341 -6.02 -16.99 -27.49
N PRO A 342 -6.15 -17.38 -28.79
CA PRO A 342 -7.43 -17.88 -29.31
C PRO A 342 -7.87 -19.20 -28.66
N THR A 343 -6.92 -20.04 -28.25
CA THR A 343 -7.17 -21.31 -27.57
C THR A 343 -7.67 -21.06 -26.15
N LEU A 344 -7.03 -20.12 -25.43
CA LEU A 344 -7.42 -19.76 -24.05
C LEU A 344 -8.79 -19.03 -24.02
N VAL A 345 -9.06 -18.15 -24.98
CA VAL A 345 -10.39 -17.51 -25.13
C VAL A 345 -11.46 -18.57 -25.41
N ARG A 346 -11.17 -19.57 -26.25
CA ARG A 346 -12.09 -20.69 -26.48
C ARG A 346 -12.30 -21.52 -25.21
N ALA A 347 -11.24 -21.85 -24.46
CA ALA A 347 -11.36 -22.60 -23.21
C ALA A 347 -12.30 -21.89 -22.20
N HIS A 348 -12.20 -20.56 -22.10
CA HIS A 348 -13.11 -19.75 -21.27
C HIS A 348 -14.55 -19.68 -21.80
N ARG A 349 -14.74 -19.69 -23.13
CA ARG A 349 -16.07 -19.72 -23.76
C ARG A 349 -16.77 -21.08 -23.57
N ASP A 350 -16.00 -22.16 -23.65
CA ASP A 350 -16.48 -23.54 -23.64
C ASP A 350 -16.37 -24.18 -22.23
N GLU A 351 -16.29 -23.35 -21.17
CA GLU A 351 -16.24 -23.76 -19.76
C GLU A 351 -17.35 -24.77 -19.40
N THR A 352 -16.96 -25.85 -18.74
CA THR A 352 -17.91 -26.81 -18.16
C THR A 352 -18.53 -26.27 -16.87
N PRO A 353 -19.65 -26.85 -16.39
CA PRO A 353 -20.20 -26.51 -15.08
C PRO A 353 -19.18 -26.68 -13.93
N GLU A 354 -18.26 -27.64 -14.03
CA GLU A 354 -17.19 -27.86 -13.05
C GLU A 354 -16.16 -26.72 -13.06
N ASP A 355 -15.82 -26.19 -14.24
CA ASP A 355 -14.92 -25.04 -14.37
C ASP A 355 -15.53 -23.76 -13.78
N VAL A 356 -16.84 -23.57 -13.99
CA VAL A 356 -17.61 -22.49 -13.37
C VAL A 356 -17.62 -22.65 -11.84
N GLU A 357 -17.87 -23.85 -11.33
CA GLU A 357 -17.84 -24.14 -9.88
C GLU A 357 -16.45 -23.85 -9.28
N ARG A 358 -15.38 -24.33 -9.91
CA ARG A 358 -13.99 -24.09 -9.50
C ARG A 358 -13.65 -22.60 -9.48
N ARG A 359 -14.06 -21.85 -10.51
CA ARG A 359 -13.87 -20.38 -10.60
C ARG A 359 -14.66 -19.63 -9.52
N MET A 360 -15.88 -20.08 -9.17
CA MET A 360 -16.66 -19.49 -8.08
C MET A 360 -16.12 -19.84 -6.69
N ALA A 361 -15.62 -21.05 -6.49
CA ALA A 361 -14.96 -21.46 -5.25
C ALA A 361 -13.70 -20.63 -4.98
N LEU A 362 -12.83 -20.45 -6.00
CA LEU A 362 -11.66 -19.60 -5.89
C LEU A 362 -12.03 -18.13 -5.64
N SER A 363 -13.04 -17.59 -6.33
CA SER A 363 -13.60 -16.24 -6.06
C SER A 363 -13.97 -16.07 -4.58
N GLN A 364 -14.60 -17.09 -3.96
CA GLN A 364 -14.96 -17.04 -2.55
C GLN A 364 -13.73 -17.09 -1.64
N THR A 365 -12.73 -17.93 -1.95
CA THR A 365 -11.47 -18.00 -1.19
C THR A 365 -10.68 -16.69 -1.27
N VAL A 366 -10.50 -16.11 -2.46
CA VAL A 366 -9.84 -14.81 -2.65
C VAL A 366 -10.56 -13.70 -1.87
N ARG A 367 -11.89 -13.62 -1.95
CA ARG A 367 -12.67 -12.63 -1.18
C ARG A 367 -12.63 -12.83 0.34
N ARG A 368 -12.30 -14.03 0.83
CA ARG A 368 -12.12 -14.31 2.26
C ARG A 368 -10.69 -13.99 2.72
N GLU A 369 -9.70 -14.60 2.08
CA GLU A 369 -8.31 -14.71 2.56
C GLU A 369 -7.38 -13.66 1.97
N HIS A 370 -7.74 -13.12 0.80
CA HIS A 370 -7.02 -12.04 0.12
C HIS A 370 -7.86 -10.77 0.09
N SER A 371 -8.56 -10.48 1.19
CA SER A 371 -9.35 -9.26 1.38
C SER A 371 -8.55 -8.14 2.06
N PHE A 372 -8.92 -6.88 1.79
CA PHE A 372 -8.41 -5.75 2.58
C PHE A 372 -8.70 -5.90 4.08
N ALA A 373 -9.81 -6.53 4.47
CA ALA A 373 -10.14 -6.84 5.87
C ALA A 373 -9.07 -7.74 6.53
N ALA A 374 -8.68 -8.83 5.86
CA ALA A 374 -7.63 -9.73 6.33
C ALA A 374 -6.27 -9.01 6.42
N ARG A 375 -5.92 -8.19 5.41
CA ARG A 375 -4.65 -7.44 5.38
C ARG A 375 -4.60 -6.33 6.44
N ALA A 376 -5.68 -5.58 6.62
CA ALA A 376 -5.82 -4.57 7.68
C ALA A 376 -5.64 -5.20 9.07
N LYS A 377 -6.20 -6.40 9.30
CA LYS A 377 -5.99 -7.13 10.55
C LYS A 377 -4.52 -7.50 10.76
N THR A 378 -3.87 -8.14 9.78
CA THR A 378 -2.45 -8.52 9.87
C THR A 378 -1.55 -7.30 10.14
N LEU A 379 -1.78 -6.19 9.44
CA LEU A 379 -1.06 -4.93 9.65
C LEU A 379 -1.31 -4.38 11.06
N SER A 380 -2.56 -4.34 11.52
CA SER A 380 -2.93 -3.90 12.87
C SER A 380 -2.29 -4.72 13.98
N ASP A 381 -2.29 -6.05 13.84
CA ASP A 381 -1.65 -6.97 14.79
C ASP A 381 -0.14 -6.70 14.86
N ARG A 382 0.54 -6.54 13.70
CA ARG A 382 1.98 -6.22 13.62
C ARG A 382 2.31 -4.86 14.24
N ALA A 383 1.48 -3.84 14.01
CA ALA A 383 1.68 -2.51 14.61
C ALA A 383 1.62 -2.56 16.13
N THR A 384 0.58 -3.22 16.65
CA THR A 384 0.33 -3.35 18.09
C THR A 384 1.46 -4.14 18.77
N ALA A 385 1.91 -5.24 18.15
CA ALA A 385 3.03 -6.04 18.64
C ALA A 385 4.34 -5.23 18.73
N HIS A 386 4.67 -4.43 17.70
CA HIS A 386 5.86 -3.57 17.72
C HIS A 386 5.77 -2.43 18.75
N LEU A 387 4.60 -1.82 18.92
CA LEU A 387 4.39 -0.81 19.97
C LEU A 387 4.56 -1.40 21.36
N ALA A 388 3.97 -2.57 21.64
CA ALA A 388 4.11 -3.26 22.92
C ALA A 388 5.58 -3.61 23.23
N ALA A 389 6.34 -4.10 22.25
CA ALA A 389 7.77 -4.38 22.40
C ALA A 389 8.60 -3.12 22.69
N ARG A 390 8.25 -1.96 22.12
CA ARG A 390 8.91 -0.68 22.41
C ARG A 390 8.60 -0.14 23.82
N VAL A 391 7.45 -0.49 24.39
CA VAL A 391 7.06 -0.10 25.76
C VAL A 391 7.74 -1.02 26.79
N GLY A 392 7.76 -2.34 26.57
CA GLY A 392 8.39 -3.32 27.48
C GLY A 392 9.92 -3.30 27.56
N HIS A 393 10.58 -2.39 26.83
CA HIS A 393 12.02 -2.12 26.91
C HIS A 393 12.35 -0.77 27.59
N ARG A 394 11.37 -0.13 28.21
CA ARG A 394 11.51 1.07 29.06
C ARG A 394 11.32 0.71 30.53
#